data_AF-A0A7W7IA18-F1
#
_entry.id   AF-A0A7W7IA18-F1
#
_cell.length_a   1.000
_cell.length_b   1.000
_cell.length_c   1.000
_cell.angle_alpha   90.00
_cell.angle_beta   90.00
_cell.angle_gamma   90.00
#
_symmetry.space_group_name_H-M   'P 1'
#
loop_
_entity.id
_entity.type
_entity.pdbx_description
1 polymer ?
#
loop_
_entity_poly.entity_id
_entity_poly.type
_entity_poly.pdbx_seq_one_letter_code
_entity_poly.pdbx_strand_id
1 'polypeptide(L)'
;MLRVRLVALTLLTGAVAALLFWPVVMTYTLVYGEKATASVEHCERGSPRPKGGRQLTCTGTWRTEGGGSGEGEIYGLGDEDAGTDVAVRIGPMGPYAGGFLRNGYLFLTAVPLLFMPFVMFWALRVTLASGRRLAKSLLADPAAGTVLIVSGDKVFHADGLPHATLGPPGPPPPGHRPVQVPGRRRRLFERSGFDKAAGINRDATEFRALTGPRGHTLAVVEYRSAEDLEPEDALLDPSGAPLALIRRLAPAPRAYEVLDPGGAPIGSAAAIGGKFSSSLRLTDAQGVTAATIAHTGRRCVIRVENTARPLLRDVAIVIAFATFRTTD
;
A
#
# COMPACT_ATOMS: atom_id res chain seq x y z
N MET A 1 -2.86 -8.60 16.31
CA MET A 1 -2.35 -8.62 14.91
C MET A 1 -2.91 -9.77 14.07
N LEU A 2 -2.76 -11.05 14.46
CA LEU A 2 -3.26 -12.18 13.64
C LEU A 2 -4.78 -12.18 13.44
N ARG A 3 -5.57 -11.98 14.51
CA ARG A 3 -7.04 -12.00 14.46
C ARG A 3 -7.65 -10.90 13.58
N VAL A 4 -7.09 -9.69 13.62
CA VAL A 4 -7.59 -8.55 12.83
C VAL A 4 -7.23 -8.70 11.35
N ARG A 5 -6.01 -9.15 11.05
CA ARG A 5 -5.61 -9.51 9.68
C ARG A 5 -6.51 -10.61 9.13
N LEU A 6 -6.87 -11.58 9.97
CA LEU A 6 -7.79 -12.64 9.59
C LEU A 6 -9.19 -12.08 9.28
N VAL A 7 -9.76 -11.24 10.14
CA VAL A 7 -11.08 -10.61 9.89
C VAL A 7 -11.09 -9.74 8.62
N ALA A 8 -10.10 -8.88 8.43
CA ALA A 8 -10.01 -8.03 7.24
C ALA A 8 -9.83 -8.86 5.96
N LEU A 9 -9.00 -9.92 6.03
CA LEU A 9 -8.84 -10.87 4.93
C LEU A 9 -10.16 -11.59 4.65
N THR A 10 -10.88 -12.05 5.67
CA THR A 10 -12.19 -12.70 5.52
C THR A 10 -13.21 -11.78 4.87
N LEU A 11 -13.29 -10.50 5.28
CA LEU A 11 -14.19 -9.52 4.68
C LEU A 11 -13.83 -9.25 3.21
N LEU A 12 -12.55 -9.08 2.91
CA LEU A 12 -12.08 -8.91 1.53
C LEU A 12 -12.39 -10.13 0.67
N THR A 13 -12.11 -11.33 1.18
CA THR A 13 -12.41 -12.60 0.51
C THR A 13 -13.92 -12.73 0.28
N GLY A 14 -14.75 -12.38 1.26
CA GLY A 14 -16.21 -12.37 1.13
C GLY A 14 -16.70 -11.41 0.05
N ALA A 15 -16.16 -10.19 0.00
CA ALA A 15 -16.49 -9.20 -1.02
C ALA A 15 -16.07 -9.66 -2.43
N VAL A 16 -14.87 -10.23 -2.57
CA VAL A 16 -14.38 -10.79 -3.85
C VAL A 16 -15.25 -11.97 -4.29
N ALA A 17 -15.61 -12.86 -3.37
CA ALA A 17 -16.49 -13.99 -3.66
C ALA A 17 -17.87 -13.52 -4.12
N ALA A 18 -18.44 -12.50 -3.47
CA ALA A 18 -19.72 -11.91 -3.87
C ALA A 18 -19.67 -11.28 -5.28
N LEU A 19 -18.58 -10.58 -5.62
CA LEU A 19 -18.40 -9.97 -6.94
C LEU A 19 -18.23 -11.00 -8.06
N LEU A 20 -17.53 -12.10 -7.77
CA LEU A 20 -17.26 -13.18 -8.72
C LEU A 20 -18.37 -14.22 -8.81
N PHE A 21 -19.32 -14.22 -7.87
CA PHE A 21 -20.37 -15.21 -7.79
C PHE A 21 -21.13 -15.38 -9.11
N TRP A 22 -21.72 -14.31 -9.63
CA TRP A 22 -22.46 -14.34 -10.89
C TRP A 22 -21.60 -14.71 -12.10
N PRO A 23 -20.42 -14.10 -12.33
CA PRO A 23 -19.51 -14.52 -13.40
C PRO A 23 -19.16 -16.02 -13.38
N VAL A 24 -18.88 -16.58 -12.19
CA VAL A 24 -18.51 -17.98 -12.04
C VAL A 24 -19.69 -18.90 -12.31
N VAL A 25 -20.85 -18.61 -11.71
CA VAL A 25 -22.08 -19.40 -11.93
C VAL A 25 -22.48 -19.38 -13.40
N MET A 26 -22.35 -18.23 -14.08
CA MET A 26 -22.65 -18.10 -15.50
C MET A 26 -21.66 -18.81 -16.40
N THR A 27 -20.37 -18.71 -16.11
CA THR A 27 -19.36 -19.47 -16.86
C THR A 27 -19.62 -20.98 -16.73
N TYR A 28 -19.90 -21.47 -15.52
CA TYR A 28 -20.25 -22.86 -15.29
C TYR A 28 -21.49 -23.27 -16.08
N THR A 29 -22.58 -22.51 -15.97
CA THR A 29 -23.85 -22.81 -16.64
C THR A 29 -23.69 -22.86 -18.15
N LEU A 30 -22.98 -21.90 -18.75
CA LEU A 30 -22.84 -21.83 -20.21
C LEU A 30 -21.88 -22.89 -20.78
N VAL A 31 -20.86 -23.31 -20.02
CA VAL A 31 -19.86 -24.28 -20.49
C VAL A 31 -20.25 -25.71 -20.15
N TYR A 32 -20.68 -25.95 -18.91
CA TYR A 32 -20.91 -27.28 -18.35
C TYR A 32 -22.38 -27.58 -18.05
N GLY A 33 -23.28 -26.59 -18.13
CA GLY A 33 -24.70 -26.80 -17.88
C GLY A 33 -25.31 -27.83 -18.85
N GLU A 34 -26.26 -28.61 -18.34
CA GLU A 34 -26.99 -29.58 -19.15
C GLU A 34 -27.77 -28.85 -20.25
N LYS A 35 -27.72 -29.37 -21.47
CA LYS A 35 -28.47 -28.80 -22.58
C LYS A 35 -29.95 -29.14 -22.43
N ALA A 36 -30.80 -28.15 -22.68
CA ALA A 36 -32.24 -28.32 -22.71
C ALA A 36 -32.86 -27.43 -23.78
N THR A 37 -34.06 -27.79 -24.19
CA THR A 37 -34.94 -26.92 -24.98
C THR A 37 -36.05 -26.44 -24.05
N ALA A 38 -36.24 -25.12 -23.99
CA ALA A 38 -37.30 -24.51 -23.19
C ALA A 38 -38.37 -23.93 -24.11
N SER A 39 -39.64 -24.18 -23.79
CA SER A 39 -40.80 -23.54 -24.42
C SER A 39 -41.22 -22.37 -23.55
N VAL A 40 -41.13 -21.16 -24.09
CA VAL A 40 -41.40 -19.92 -23.35
C VAL A 40 -42.88 -19.60 -23.46
N GLU A 41 -43.61 -19.64 -22.36
CA GLU A 41 -45.06 -19.42 -22.35
C GLU A 41 -45.40 -17.93 -22.27
N HIS A 42 -44.79 -17.23 -21.31
CA HIS A 42 -45.11 -15.83 -21.05
C HIS A 42 -43.92 -15.04 -20.52
N CYS A 43 -43.82 -13.77 -20.92
CA CYS A 43 -42.81 -12.83 -20.44
C CYS A 43 -43.50 -11.55 -19.93
N GLU A 44 -43.27 -11.21 -18.66
CA GLU A 44 -43.83 -10.02 -18.02
C GLU A 44 -42.74 -9.04 -17.60
N ARG A 45 -42.95 -7.76 -17.90
CA ARG A 45 -42.13 -6.67 -17.34
C ARG A 45 -42.71 -6.21 -16.02
N GLY A 46 -41.96 -6.43 -14.94
CA GLY A 46 -42.30 -5.96 -13.60
C GLY A 46 -42.35 -4.44 -13.47
N SER A 47 -42.85 -3.98 -12.32
CA SER A 47 -42.97 -2.56 -11.98
C SER A 47 -41.61 -1.84 -11.99
N PRO A 48 -41.57 -0.53 -12.28
CA PRO A 48 -40.32 0.24 -12.33
C PRO A 48 -39.58 0.17 -10.99
N ARG A 49 -38.29 -0.18 -11.01
CA ARG A 49 -37.46 -0.14 -9.80
C ARG A 49 -37.02 1.29 -9.47
N PRO A 50 -36.83 1.64 -8.17
CA PRO A 50 -36.43 2.98 -7.72
C PRO A 50 -35.10 3.50 -8.31
N LYS A 51 -34.26 2.62 -8.87
CA LYS A 51 -32.95 2.96 -9.46
C LYS A 51 -32.90 2.80 -10.99
N GLY A 52 -34.06 2.71 -11.65
CA GLY A 52 -34.19 2.59 -13.10
C GLY A 52 -34.17 1.14 -13.59
N GLY A 53 -35.00 0.85 -14.61
CA GLY A 53 -35.17 -0.46 -15.23
C GLY A 53 -36.47 -1.18 -14.82
N ARG A 54 -37.07 -1.90 -15.78
CA ARG A 54 -38.12 -2.91 -15.55
C ARG A 54 -37.46 -4.28 -15.60
N GLN A 55 -37.69 -5.14 -14.60
CA GLN A 55 -37.20 -6.52 -14.68
C GLN A 55 -38.14 -7.30 -15.60
N LEU A 56 -37.60 -7.91 -16.65
CA LEU A 56 -38.32 -8.88 -17.46
C LEU A 56 -38.21 -10.25 -16.79
N THR A 57 -39.34 -10.91 -16.62
CA THR A 57 -39.44 -12.27 -16.07
C THR A 57 -40.14 -13.12 -17.11
N CYS A 58 -39.47 -14.15 -17.63
CA CYS A 58 -40.05 -15.09 -18.58
C CYS A 58 -40.25 -16.43 -17.91
N THR A 59 -41.39 -17.08 -18.14
CA THR A 59 -41.75 -18.38 -17.56
C THR A 59 -42.10 -19.37 -18.66
N GLY A 60 -41.88 -20.65 -18.38
CA GLY A 60 -42.21 -21.73 -19.29
C GLY A 60 -41.75 -23.09 -18.79
N THR A 61 -41.74 -24.05 -19.70
CA THR A 61 -41.32 -25.43 -19.42
C THR A 61 -40.05 -25.77 -20.19
N TRP A 62 -39.24 -26.70 -19.70
CA TRP A 62 -38.06 -27.18 -20.42
C TRP A 62 -37.89 -28.68 -20.32
N ARG A 63 -37.21 -29.23 -21.32
CA ARG A 63 -36.84 -30.64 -21.39
C ARG A 63 -35.34 -30.78 -21.65
N THR A 64 -34.65 -31.51 -20.79
CA THR A 64 -33.21 -31.76 -20.90
C THR A 64 -32.92 -32.91 -21.85
N GLU A 65 -31.70 -32.94 -22.40
CA GLU A 65 -31.24 -34.07 -23.23
C GLU A 65 -31.23 -35.39 -22.46
N GLY A 66 -31.01 -35.37 -21.14
CA GLY A 66 -31.10 -36.54 -20.26
C GLY A 66 -32.52 -37.05 -20.02
N GLY A 67 -33.54 -36.41 -20.59
CA GLY A 67 -34.95 -36.80 -20.45
C GLY A 67 -35.65 -36.20 -19.23
N GLY A 68 -34.99 -35.33 -18.47
CA GLY A 68 -35.60 -34.56 -17.39
C GLY A 68 -36.52 -33.45 -17.94
N SER A 69 -37.50 -33.04 -17.14
CA SER A 69 -38.36 -31.90 -17.45
C SER A 69 -38.54 -31.02 -16.23
N GLY A 70 -38.77 -29.72 -16.44
CA GLY A 70 -39.06 -28.75 -15.38
C GLY A 70 -39.92 -27.60 -15.88
N GLU A 71 -40.42 -26.80 -14.94
CA GLU A 71 -41.22 -25.60 -15.18
C GLU A 71 -40.76 -24.45 -14.26
N GLY A 72 -40.92 -23.20 -14.70
CA GLY A 72 -40.56 -22.02 -13.91
C GLY A 72 -39.96 -20.87 -14.73
N GLU A 73 -39.19 -20.01 -14.04
CA GLU A 73 -38.54 -18.85 -14.65
C GLU A 73 -37.36 -19.27 -15.55
N ILE A 74 -37.27 -18.65 -16.73
CA ILE A 74 -36.19 -18.84 -17.70
C ILE A 74 -35.43 -17.52 -17.86
N TYR A 75 -34.15 -17.55 -17.52
CA TYR A 75 -33.28 -16.37 -17.52
C TYR A 75 -32.64 -16.12 -18.90
N GLY A 76 -32.21 -14.88 -19.16
CA GLY A 76 -31.48 -14.53 -20.39
C GLY A 76 -32.36 -14.42 -21.64
N LEU A 77 -33.66 -14.23 -21.45
CA LEU A 77 -34.65 -14.03 -22.51
C LEU A 77 -35.06 -12.56 -22.65
N GLY A 78 -35.58 -12.22 -23.83
CA GLY A 78 -36.23 -10.95 -24.15
C GLY A 78 -37.72 -11.13 -24.40
N ASP A 79 -38.48 -10.04 -24.49
CA ASP A 79 -39.93 -10.10 -24.75
C ASP A 79 -40.24 -10.78 -26.09
N GLU A 80 -39.29 -10.70 -27.04
CA GLU A 80 -39.36 -11.33 -28.36
C GLU A 80 -39.35 -12.87 -28.34
N ASP A 81 -38.94 -13.48 -27.23
CA ASP A 81 -38.84 -14.95 -27.11
C ASP A 81 -40.14 -15.60 -26.65
N ALA A 82 -41.16 -14.83 -26.26
CA ALA A 82 -42.43 -15.36 -25.78
C ALA A 82 -43.16 -16.15 -26.89
N GLY A 83 -43.62 -17.36 -26.55
CA GLY A 83 -44.27 -18.28 -27.48
C GLY A 83 -43.30 -19.05 -28.39
N THR A 84 -42.00 -19.02 -28.10
CA THR A 84 -40.98 -19.71 -28.91
C THR A 84 -40.22 -20.77 -28.11
N ASP A 85 -39.69 -21.76 -28.81
CA ASP A 85 -38.77 -22.73 -28.24
C ASP A 85 -37.33 -22.25 -28.37
N VAL A 86 -36.60 -22.21 -27.26
CA VAL A 86 -35.25 -21.66 -27.17
C VAL A 86 -34.28 -22.67 -26.56
N ALA A 87 -33.05 -22.67 -27.07
CA ALA A 87 -31.98 -23.47 -26.48
C ALA A 87 -31.51 -22.85 -25.17
N VAL A 88 -31.50 -23.65 -24.11
CA VAL A 88 -31.05 -23.22 -22.77
C VAL A 88 -30.00 -24.16 -22.20
N ARG A 89 -29.29 -23.65 -21.19
CA ARG A 89 -28.40 -24.45 -20.34
C ARG A 89 -28.92 -24.44 -18.92
N ILE A 90 -29.05 -25.63 -18.33
CA ILE A 90 -29.48 -25.78 -16.94
C ILE A 90 -28.26 -25.66 -16.03
N GLY A 91 -28.27 -24.63 -15.18
CA GLY A 91 -27.24 -24.37 -14.18
C GLY A 91 -27.78 -24.44 -12.75
N PRO A 92 -26.93 -24.17 -11.75
CA PRO A 92 -27.31 -24.20 -10.33
C PRO A 92 -28.44 -23.23 -9.95
N MET A 93 -28.64 -22.18 -10.76
CA MET A 93 -29.68 -21.17 -10.56
C MET A 93 -30.87 -21.31 -11.53
N GLY A 94 -30.95 -22.41 -12.27
CA GLY A 94 -32.04 -22.68 -13.21
C GLY A 94 -31.61 -22.58 -14.68
N PRO A 95 -32.60 -22.54 -15.61
CA PRO A 95 -32.36 -22.48 -17.04
C PRO A 95 -31.94 -21.08 -17.50
N TYR A 96 -30.83 -21.02 -18.25
CA TYR A 96 -30.34 -19.78 -18.87
C TYR A 96 -30.31 -19.92 -20.39
N ALA A 97 -30.99 -18.99 -21.06
CA ALA A 97 -30.97 -18.80 -22.49
C ALA A 97 -29.87 -17.79 -22.90
N GLY A 98 -29.42 -17.92 -24.15
CA GLY A 98 -28.43 -17.03 -24.74
C GLY A 98 -26.99 -17.29 -24.27
N GLY A 99 -26.02 -17.03 -25.14
CA GLY A 99 -24.60 -17.20 -24.84
C GLY A 99 -24.02 -16.07 -23.97
N PHE A 100 -22.69 -16.05 -23.86
CA PHE A 100 -21.94 -15.05 -23.09
C PHE A 100 -22.28 -13.59 -23.47
N LEU A 101 -22.60 -13.33 -24.74
CA LEU A 101 -22.93 -11.99 -25.25
C LEU A 101 -24.24 -11.45 -24.66
N ARG A 102 -25.31 -12.27 -24.63
CA ARG A 102 -26.64 -11.85 -24.10
C ARG A 102 -26.60 -11.65 -22.58
N ASN A 103 -25.72 -12.38 -21.91
CA ASN A 103 -25.52 -12.33 -20.46
C ASN A 103 -24.31 -11.47 -20.04
N GLY A 104 -23.74 -10.68 -20.95
CA GLY A 104 -22.49 -9.95 -20.73
C GLY A 104 -22.51 -8.98 -19.53
N TYR A 105 -23.68 -8.44 -19.19
CA TYR A 105 -23.83 -7.52 -18.05
C TYR A 105 -23.50 -8.19 -16.70
N LEU A 106 -23.71 -9.50 -16.57
CA LEU A 106 -23.38 -10.27 -15.35
C LEU A 106 -21.87 -10.39 -15.14
N PHE A 107 -21.06 -10.18 -16.19
CA PHE A 107 -19.61 -10.17 -16.14
C PHE A 107 -19.03 -8.79 -15.82
N LEU A 108 -19.85 -7.72 -15.86
CA LEU A 108 -19.39 -6.35 -15.55
C LEU A 108 -18.89 -6.22 -14.11
N THR A 109 -19.39 -7.04 -13.17
CA THR A 109 -18.91 -7.06 -11.78
C THR A 109 -17.47 -7.56 -11.65
N ALA A 110 -16.97 -8.34 -12.61
CA ALA A 110 -15.59 -8.83 -12.63
C ALA A 110 -14.60 -7.81 -13.23
N VAL A 111 -15.09 -6.83 -13.99
CA VAL A 111 -14.26 -5.83 -14.68
C VAL A 111 -13.36 -5.04 -13.71
N PRO A 112 -13.86 -4.48 -12.58
CA PRO A 112 -13.01 -3.79 -11.62
C PRO A 112 -11.88 -4.68 -11.07
N LEU A 113 -12.16 -5.95 -10.79
CA LEU A 113 -11.16 -6.89 -10.26
C LEU A 113 -10.06 -7.17 -11.30
N LEU A 114 -10.43 -7.25 -12.58
CA LEU A 114 -9.49 -7.48 -13.68
C LEU A 114 -8.59 -6.27 -13.95
N PHE A 115 -9.13 -5.05 -13.84
CA PHE A 115 -8.37 -3.81 -14.07
C PHE A 115 -7.62 -3.29 -12.84
N MET A 116 -8.04 -3.64 -11.62
CA MET A 116 -7.39 -3.23 -10.38
C MET A 116 -5.86 -3.43 -10.36
N PRO A 117 -5.29 -4.60 -10.73
CA PRO A 117 -3.83 -4.76 -10.72
C PRO A 117 -3.13 -3.85 -11.72
N PHE A 118 -3.74 -3.58 -12.87
CA PHE A 118 -3.20 -2.67 -13.88
C PHE A 118 -3.22 -1.22 -13.38
N VAL A 119 -4.34 -0.77 -12.82
CA VAL A 119 -4.48 0.57 -12.21
C VAL A 119 -3.47 0.75 -11.07
N MET A 120 -3.35 -0.24 -10.18
CA MET A 120 -2.40 -0.22 -9.08
C MET A 120 -0.94 -0.19 -9.57
N PHE A 121 -0.60 -1.02 -10.57
CA PHE A 121 0.72 -1.02 -11.17
C PHE A 121 1.06 0.32 -11.83
N TRP A 122 0.11 0.91 -12.57
CA TRP A 122 0.29 2.20 -13.21
C TRP A 122 0.45 3.33 -12.19
N ALA A 123 -0.42 3.37 -11.16
CA ALA A 123 -0.31 4.34 -10.07
C ALA A 123 1.04 4.23 -9.34
N LEU A 124 1.51 3.01 -9.04
CA LEU A 124 2.84 2.77 -8.47
C LEU A 124 3.97 3.22 -9.39
N ARG A 125 3.84 2.99 -10.71
CA ARG A 125 4.84 3.44 -11.69
C ARG A 125 4.94 4.96 -11.74
N VAL A 126 3.81 5.66 -11.77
CA VAL A 126 3.76 7.14 -11.86
C VAL A 126 4.29 7.76 -10.57
N THR A 127 3.84 7.30 -9.41
CA THR A 127 4.27 7.83 -8.09
C THR A 127 5.76 7.63 -7.84
N LEU A 128 6.35 6.53 -8.30
CA LEU A 128 7.77 6.23 -8.11
C LEU A 128 8.67 6.75 -9.26
N ALA A 129 8.11 7.30 -10.34
CA ALA A 129 8.88 7.68 -11.52
C ALA A 129 9.89 8.80 -11.20
N SER A 130 9.47 9.83 -10.48
CA SER A 130 10.34 10.97 -10.11
C SER A 130 11.50 10.52 -9.23
N GLY A 131 11.22 9.75 -8.18
CA GLY A 131 12.25 9.21 -7.29
C GLY A 131 13.22 8.25 -7.99
N ARG A 132 12.74 7.44 -8.96
CA ARG A 132 13.61 6.61 -9.80
C ARG A 132 14.50 7.43 -10.74
N ARG A 133 13.99 8.52 -11.31
CA ARG A 133 14.79 9.44 -12.14
C ARG A 133 15.87 10.12 -11.30
N LEU A 134 15.50 10.62 -10.13
CA LEU A 134 16.45 11.25 -9.19
C LEU A 134 17.51 10.24 -8.72
N ALA A 135 17.12 9.02 -8.36
CA ALA A 135 18.08 7.99 -7.98
C ALA A 135 19.09 7.67 -9.10
N LYS A 136 18.63 7.62 -10.37
CA LYS A 136 19.52 7.46 -11.52
C LYS A 136 20.50 8.62 -11.65
N SER A 137 20.04 9.87 -11.49
CA SER A 137 20.95 11.03 -11.57
C SER A 137 21.96 11.07 -10.41
N LEU A 138 21.57 10.63 -9.21
CA LEU A 138 22.50 10.55 -8.07
C LEU A 138 23.58 9.49 -8.29
N LEU A 139 23.23 8.35 -8.90
CA LEU A 139 24.16 7.26 -9.20
C LEU A 139 25.07 7.55 -10.39
N ALA A 140 24.64 8.40 -11.33
CA ALA A 140 25.40 8.75 -12.53
C ALA A 140 26.60 9.66 -12.24
N ASP A 141 26.58 10.39 -11.13
CA ASP A 141 27.65 11.31 -10.73
C ASP A 141 28.14 11.00 -9.29
N PRO A 142 28.98 9.96 -9.12
CA PRO A 142 29.54 9.61 -7.82
C PRO A 142 30.65 10.57 -7.38
N ALA A 143 31.18 11.44 -8.25
CA ALA A 143 32.23 12.39 -7.88
C ALA A 143 31.68 13.56 -7.05
N ALA A 144 30.41 13.90 -7.23
CA ALA A 144 29.73 14.95 -6.48
C ALA A 144 29.58 14.65 -4.97
N GLY A 145 29.69 13.40 -4.54
CA GLY A 145 29.49 13.05 -3.13
C GLY A 145 29.55 11.56 -2.83
N THR A 146 29.47 11.21 -1.54
CA THR A 146 29.37 9.81 -1.12
C THR A 146 27.97 9.29 -1.40
N VAL A 147 27.84 8.29 -2.27
CA VAL A 147 26.56 7.66 -2.59
C VAL A 147 26.35 6.39 -1.78
N LEU A 148 25.22 6.32 -1.07
CA LEU A 148 24.77 5.21 -0.25
C LEU A 148 23.41 4.69 -0.74
N ILE A 149 23.18 3.39 -0.61
CA ILE A 149 21.93 2.72 -0.98
C ILE A 149 21.35 2.07 0.27
N VAL A 150 20.17 2.49 0.69
CA VAL A 150 19.43 1.90 1.81
C VAL A 150 18.36 0.97 1.26
N SER A 151 18.39 -0.31 1.65
CA SER A 151 17.38 -1.30 1.26
C SER A 151 17.10 -2.25 2.42
N GLY A 152 15.83 -2.30 2.84
CA GLY A 152 15.43 -3.04 4.04
C GLY A 152 16.10 -2.45 5.28
N ASP A 153 16.89 -3.28 5.95
CA ASP A 153 17.70 -2.95 7.13
C ASP A 153 19.17 -2.66 6.81
N LYS A 154 19.58 -2.66 5.53
CA LYS A 154 20.98 -2.55 5.12
C LYS A 154 21.28 -1.24 4.40
N VAL A 155 22.51 -0.78 4.57
CA VAL A 155 23.11 0.37 3.87
C VAL A 155 24.36 -0.10 3.15
N PHE A 156 24.44 0.19 1.87
CA PHE A 156 25.56 -0.14 1.00
C PHE A 156 26.14 1.13 0.39
N HIS A 157 27.42 1.08 0.02
CA HIS A 157 28.00 2.03 -0.93
C HIS A 157 27.49 1.74 -2.36
N ALA A 158 27.66 2.70 -3.27
CA ALA A 158 27.24 2.53 -4.67
C ALA A 158 27.97 1.40 -5.41
N ASP A 159 29.18 1.04 -4.98
CA ASP A 159 29.97 -0.09 -5.47
C ASP A 159 29.49 -1.45 -4.92
N GLY A 160 28.49 -1.45 -4.03
CA GLY A 160 27.93 -2.65 -3.40
C GLY A 160 28.60 -3.04 -2.07
N LEU A 161 29.65 -2.35 -1.62
CA LEU A 161 30.29 -2.65 -0.34
C LEU A 161 29.34 -2.32 0.83
N PRO A 162 29.30 -3.16 1.88
CA PRO A 162 28.47 -2.89 3.05
C PRO A 162 28.97 -1.65 3.78
N HIS A 163 28.05 -0.76 4.16
CA HIS A 163 28.33 0.42 4.97
C HIS A 163 27.83 0.24 6.42
N ALA A 164 26.55 -0.09 6.57
CA ALA A 164 25.94 -0.28 7.88
C ALA A 164 24.71 -1.19 7.81
N THR A 165 24.29 -1.75 8.93
CA THR A 165 23.05 -2.52 9.08
C THR A 165 22.30 -2.06 10.32
N LEU A 166 20.99 -1.90 10.23
CA LEU A 166 20.12 -1.54 11.34
C LEU A 166 19.61 -2.82 12.01
N GLY A 167 20.18 -3.14 13.18
CA GLY A 167 19.83 -4.32 13.95
C GLY A 167 18.36 -4.37 14.40
N PRO A 168 17.90 -5.50 14.96
CA PRO A 168 16.55 -5.60 15.52
C PRO A 168 16.37 -4.66 16.73
N PRO A 169 15.12 -4.39 17.16
CA PRO A 169 14.87 -3.70 18.42
C PRO A 169 15.55 -4.39 19.61
N GLY A 170 16.19 -3.61 20.46
CA GLY A 170 16.92 -4.07 21.63
C GLY A 170 16.75 -3.13 22.83
N PRO A 171 17.45 -3.41 23.95
CA PRO A 171 17.43 -2.57 25.13
C PRO A 171 18.11 -1.21 24.86
N PRO A 172 17.83 -0.18 25.69
CA PRO A 172 18.55 1.09 25.62
C PRO A 172 20.06 0.88 25.86
N PRO A 173 20.92 1.67 25.21
CA PRO A 173 22.37 1.60 25.46
C PRO A 173 22.71 2.01 26.90
N PRO A 174 23.79 1.46 27.49
CA PRO A 174 24.22 1.81 28.84
C PRO A 174 24.47 3.32 28.97
N GLY A 175 23.91 3.97 29.99
CA GLY A 175 24.10 5.42 30.19
C GLY A 175 23.17 6.31 29.38
N HIS A 176 22.23 5.73 28.61
CA HIS A 176 21.22 6.47 27.87
C HIS A 176 20.46 7.47 28.76
N ARG A 177 20.40 8.72 28.29
CA ARG A 177 19.53 9.76 28.86
C ARG A 177 18.54 10.22 27.79
N PRO A 178 17.22 10.17 28.07
CA PRO A 178 16.23 10.63 27.11
C PRO A 178 16.43 12.11 26.77
N VAL A 179 16.44 12.42 25.46
CA VAL A 179 16.45 13.80 24.97
C VAL A 179 15.05 14.36 25.11
N GLN A 180 14.89 15.34 25.99
CA GLN A 180 13.61 16.00 26.23
C GLN A 180 13.61 17.37 25.57
N VAL A 181 13.37 17.42 24.26
CA VAL A 181 13.18 18.68 23.54
C VAL A 181 11.68 18.91 23.33
N PRO A 182 11.07 19.96 23.89
CA PRO A 182 9.65 20.24 23.72
C PRO A 182 9.30 20.57 22.25
N GLY A 183 8.01 20.59 21.92
CA GLY A 183 7.53 21.01 20.59
C GLY A 183 7.25 19.86 19.61
N ARG A 184 7.08 18.62 20.09
CA ARG A 184 6.53 17.54 19.26
C ARG A 184 5.12 17.92 18.78
N ARG A 185 4.88 17.82 17.47
CA ARG A 185 3.57 18.12 16.90
C ARG A 185 2.56 17.06 17.29
N ARG A 186 1.33 17.50 17.55
CA ARG A 186 0.19 16.60 17.61
C ARG A 186 -0.14 16.10 16.21
N ARG A 187 -0.58 14.85 16.14
CA ARG A 187 -1.10 14.27 14.89
C ARG A 187 -2.36 15.04 14.48
N LEU A 188 -2.44 15.36 13.19
CA LEU A 188 -3.58 16.09 12.63
C LEU A 188 -4.83 15.22 12.50
N PHE A 189 -4.69 13.91 12.43
CA PHE A 189 -5.79 12.98 12.21
C PHE A 189 -5.91 12.01 13.39
N GLU A 190 -7.13 11.92 13.89
CA GLU A 190 -7.52 10.91 14.87
C GLU A 190 -7.44 9.53 14.21
N ARG A 191 -6.92 8.54 14.94
CA ARG A 191 -6.72 7.18 14.43
C ARG A 191 -8.05 6.61 13.97
N SER A 192 -8.08 6.05 12.76
CA SER A 192 -9.22 5.23 12.37
C SER A 192 -9.30 4.00 13.28
N GLY A 193 -10.48 3.42 13.45
CA GLY A 193 -10.64 2.16 14.20
C GLY A 193 -9.76 1.04 13.64
N PHE A 194 -9.44 1.10 12.34
CA PHE A 194 -8.51 0.20 11.67
C PHE A 194 -7.06 0.39 12.16
N ASP A 195 -6.58 1.63 12.30
CA ASP A 195 -5.21 1.92 12.74
C ASP A 195 -4.97 1.44 14.18
N LYS A 196 -5.97 1.65 15.06
CA LYS A 196 -5.97 1.13 16.43
C LYS A 196 -5.90 -0.40 16.44
N ALA A 197 -6.74 -1.06 15.64
CA ALA A 197 -6.79 -2.52 15.56
C ALA A 197 -5.54 -3.15 14.90
N ALA A 198 -4.90 -2.44 13.97
CA ALA A 198 -3.68 -2.87 13.29
C ALA A 198 -2.41 -2.67 14.15
N GLY A 199 -2.50 -1.93 15.26
CA GLY A 199 -1.36 -1.61 16.11
C GLY A 199 -0.37 -0.63 15.47
N ILE A 200 -0.83 0.07 14.43
CA ILE A 200 -0.07 1.13 13.75
C ILE A 200 -0.06 2.33 14.70
N ASN A 201 1.07 3.04 14.86
CA ASN A 201 1.18 4.25 15.68
C ASN A 201 1.01 4.07 17.20
N ARG A 202 1.31 2.88 17.74
CA ARG A 202 1.26 2.62 19.20
C ARG A 202 2.33 3.42 19.96
N ASP A 203 2.11 3.62 21.26
CA ASP A 203 3.16 4.09 22.15
C ASP A 203 4.30 3.07 22.14
N ALA A 204 5.46 3.49 21.64
CA ALA A 204 6.63 2.64 21.57
C ALA A 204 7.89 3.48 21.71
N THR A 205 8.86 2.92 22.41
CA THR A 205 10.24 3.38 22.38
C THR A 205 11.09 2.18 21.98
N GLU A 206 11.73 2.26 20.82
CA GLU A 206 12.51 1.16 20.26
C GLU A 206 13.94 1.62 19.99
N PHE A 207 14.92 0.89 20.51
CA PHE A 207 16.34 1.15 20.27
C PHE A 207 16.86 0.16 19.24
N ARG A 208 17.48 0.66 18.16
CA ARG A 208 18.05 -0.18 17.10
C ARG A 208 19.48 0.26 16.84
N ALA A 209 20.43 -0.65 17.01
CA ALA A 209 21.84 -0.37 16.75
C ALA A 209 22.10 -0.29 15.24
N LEU A 210 22.78 0.76 14.80
CA LEU A 210 23.35 0.86 13.46
C LEU A 210 24.79 0.32 13.53
N THR A 211 25.01 -0.87 13.00
CA THR A 211 26.31 -1.57 13.09
C THR A 211 27.07 -1.45 11.79
N GLY A 212 28.36 -1.13 11.87
CA GLY A 212 29.27 -1.11 10.72
C GLY A 212 29.65 -2.52 10.25
N PRO A 213 30.45 -2.64 9.18
CA PRO A 213 30.74 -3.93 8.53
C PRO A 213 31.58 -4.88 9.40
N ARG A 214 32.31 -4.33 10.37
CA ARG A 214 33.12 -5.09 11.34
C ARG A 214 32.35 -5.41 12.64
N GLY A 215 31.04 -5.20 12.68
CA GLY A 215 30.19 -5.51 13.84
C GLY A 215 30.24 -4.49 14.98
N HIS A 216 31.00 -3.41 14.86
CA HIS A 216 30.98 -2.32 15.85
C HIS A 216 29.73 -1.45 15.67
N THR A 217 29.16 -1.01 16.77
CA THR A 217 28.06 -0.03 16.77
C THR A 217 28.59 1.34 16.34
N LEU A 218 28.04 1.87 15.26
CA LEU A 218 28.32 3.23 14.78
C LEU A 218 27.45 4.24 15.54
N ALA A 219 26.18 3.91 15.73
CA ALA A 219 25.19 4.72 16.43
C ALA A 219 24.02 3.85 16.91
N VAL A 220 23.17 4.39 17.78
CA VAL A 220 21.90 3.78 18.16
C VAL A 220 20.77 4.72 17.74
N VAL A 221 19.76 4.17 17.07
CA VAL A 221 18.55 4.89 16.68
C VAL A 221 17.48 4.58 17.72
N GLU A 222 17.07 5.60 18.45
CA GLU A 222 15.90 5.54 19.33
C GLU A 222 14.69 6.08 18.58
N TYR A 223 13.74 5.21 18.26
CA TYR A 223 12.45 5.60 17.73
C TYR A 223 11.46 5.83 18.86
N ARG A 224 10.78 6.97 18.84
CA ARG A 224 9.71 7.31 19.78
C ARG A 224 8.42 7.57 19.02
N SER A 225 7.40 6.78 19.32
CA SER A 225 6.04 7.06 18.91
C SER A 225 5.14 7.21 20.12
N ALA A 226 4.21 8.14 20.03
CA ALA A 226 3.11 8.26 20.97
C ALA A 226 1.78 8.37 20.20
N GLU A 227 0.69 8.00 20.85
CA GLU A 227 -0.65 7.92 20.27
C GLU A 227 -1.08 9.24 19.61
N ASP A 228 -0.84 10.37 20.28
CA ASP A 228 -1.28 11.69 19.82
C ASP A 228 -0.17 12.55 19.20
N LEU A 229 1.08 12.07 19.19
CA LEU A 229 2.23 12.85 18.74
C LEU A 229 2.85 12.26 17.49
N GLU A 230 3.31 13.13 16.59
CA GLU A 230 4.13 12.72 15.46
C GLU A 230 5.40 12.01 15.97
N PRO A 231 5.80 10.90 15.33
CA PRO A 231 6.97 10.16 15.75
C PRO A 231 8.25 10.97 15.54
N GLU A 232 9.24 10.71 16.39
CA GLU A 232 10.58 11.28 16.29
C GLU A 232 11.62 10.17 16.43
N ASP A 233 12.79 10.40 15.82
CA ASP A 233 13.95 9.53 15.93
C ASP A 233 15.08 10.30 16.61
N ALA A 234 15.68 9.76 17.66
CA ALA A 234 16.91 10.28 18.23
C ALA A 234 18.09 9.44 17.75
N LEU A 235 19.12 10.10 17.24
CA LEU A 235 20.40 9.51 16.93
C LEU A 235 21.28 9.63 18.16
N LEU A 236 21.72 8.49 18.68
CA LEU A 236 22.59 8.38 19.84
C LEU A 236 23.94 7.85 19.40
N ASP A 237 25.00 8.26 20.09
CA ASP A 237 26.29 7.61 19.96
C ASP A 237 26.26 6.20 20.61
N PRO A 238 27.32 5.38 20.45
CA PRO A 238 27.37 4.05 21.07
C PRO A 238 27.30 4.03 22.60
N SER A 239 27.61 5.16 23.26
CA SER A 239 27.48 5.32 24.72
C SER A 239 26.08 5.74 25.16
N GLY A 240 25.15 5.92 24.21
CA GLY A 240 23.79 6.37 24.49
C GLY A 240 23.66 7.88 24.68
N ALA A 241 24.72 8.65 24.45
CA ALA A 241 24.66 10.10 24.47
C ALA A 241 24.00 10.61 23.18
N PRO A 242 23.07 11.58 23.29
CA PRO A 242 22.36 12.06 22.13
C PRO A 242 23.21 12.94 21.23
N LEU A 243 23.11 12.69 19.92
CA LEU A 243 23.81 13.45 18.87
C LEU A 243 22.86 14.36 18.11
N ALA A 244 21.66 13.87 17.78
CA ALA A 244 20.64 14.65 17.06
C ALA A 244 19.24 14.10 17.32
N LEU A 245 18.24 14.97 17.24
CA LEU A 245 16.83 14.61 17.24
C LEU A 245 16.23 14.94 15.87
N ILE A 246 15.60 13.95 15.25
CA ILE A 246 14.97 14.03 13.94
C ILE A 246 13.46 14.05 14.17
N ARG A 247 12.86 15.22 14.05
CA ARG A 247 11.44 15.46 14.32
C ARG A 247 10.65 15.50 13.03
N ARG A 248 9.57 14.72 12.94
CA ARG A 248 8.64 14.80 11.82
C ARG A 248 7.74 16.03 11.96
N LEU A 249 7.70 16.86 10.92
CA LEU A 249 6.86 18.06 10.87
C LEU A 249 5.53 17.82 10.15
N ALA A 250 5.53 16.93 9.16
CA ALA A 250 4.35 16.56 8.39
C ALA A 250 4.48 15.14 7.82
N PRO A 251 3.38 14.35 7.79
CA PRO A 251 3.39 13.02 7.19
C PRO A 251 3.36 13.05 5.65
N ALA A 252 2.71 14.06 5.04
CA ALA A 252 2.64 14.24 3.59
C ALA A 252 2.40 15.71 3.20
N PRO A 253 3.26 16.34 2.37
CA PRO A 253 4.57 15.85 1.97
C PRO A 253 5.48 15.67 3.20
N ARG A 254 6.35 14.65 3.17
CA ARG A 254 7.23 14.36 4.32
C ARG A 254 8.20 15.52 4.53
N ALA A 255 8.26 15.99 5.78
CA ALA A 255 9.20 17.01 6.20
C ALA A 255 9.71 16.71 7.61
N TYR A 256 10.99 17.00 7.84
CA TYR A 256 11.67 16.79 9.11
C TYR A 256 12.47 18.02 9.51
N GLU A 257 12.55 18.25 10.81
CA GLU A 257 13.47 19.16 11.45
C GLU A 257 14.55 18.33 12.15
N VAL A 258 15.80 18.80 12.09
CA VAL A 258 16.93 18.16 12.76
C VAL A 258 17.43 19.11 13.82
N LEU A 259 17.35 18.67 15.08
CA LEU A 259 17.70 19.45 16.26
C LEU A 259 18.93 18.84 16.92
N ASP A 260 19.75 19.67 17.54
CA ASP A 260 20.76 19.20 18.48
C ASP A 260 20.11 18.75 19.82
N PRO A 261 20.88 18.16 20.75
CA PRO A 261 20.35 17.74 22.04
C PRO A 261 19.82 18.89 22.92
N GLY A 262 20.24 20.13 22.65
CA GLY A 262 19.73 21.34 23.32
C GLY A 262 18.45 21.90 22.69
N GLY A 263 18.03 21.37 21.54
CA GLY A 263 16.86 21.81 20.79
C GLY A 263 17.14 22.90 19.77
N ALA A 264 18.39 23.26 19.50
CA ALA A 264 18.72 24.20 18.44
C ALA A 264 18.67 23.52 17.06
N PRO A 265 18.14 24.18 16.02
CA PRO A 265 18.07 23.61 14.68
C PRO A 265 19.46 23.51 14.06
N ILE A 266 19.83 22.29 13.66
CA ILE A 266 21.09 21.99 12.96
C ILE A 266 20.89 21.58 11.50
N GLY A 267 19.64 21.38 11.09
CA GLY A 267 19.28 21.08 9.71
C GLY A 267 17.79 20.81 9.53
N SER A 268 17.39 20.54 8.28
CA SER A 268 16.01 20.16 7.95
C SER A 268 15.97 19.30 6.70
N ALA A 269 14.94 18.45 6.58
CA ALA A 269 14.71 17.66 5.38
C ALA A 269 13.31 17.90 4.81
N ALA A 270 13.22 18.23 3.52
CA ALA A 270 11.94 18.53 2.86
C ALA A 270 11.81 17.83 1.50
N ALA A 271 10.57 17.59 1.05
CA ALA A 271 10.28 16.90 -0.19
C ALA A 271 10.82 17.64 -1.44
N ILE A 272 11.39 16.89 -2.39
CA ILE A 272 11.87 17.38 -3.69
C ILE A 272 10.93 16.91 -4.78
N GLY A 273 10.41 17.81 -5.62
CA GLY A 273 9.62 17.44 -6.79
C GLY A 273 8.11 17.39 -6.55
N GLY A 274 7.61 18.22 -5.64
CA GLY A 274 6.17 18.48 -5.45
C GLY A 274 5.49 17.59 -4.41
N LYS A 275 4.17 17.77 -4.27
CA LYS A 275 3.33 17.24 -3.17
C LYS A 275 3.34 15.70 -3.04
N PHE A 276 3.58 14.97 -4.13
CA PHE A 276 3.55 13.50 -4.16
C PHE A 276 4.92 12.84 -4.13
N SER A 277 6.00 13.63 -4.03
CA SER A 277 7.34 13.06 -3.98
C SER A 277 7.67 12.59 -2.57
N SER A 278 8.16 11.36 -2.48
CA SER A 278 8.73 10.78 -1.26
C SER A 278 10.26 10.97 -1.17
N SER A 279 10.86 11.69 -2.12
CA SER A 279 12.30 12.02 -2.11
C SER A 279 12.54 13.32 -1.35
N LEU A 280 13.65 13.40 -0.61
CA LEU A 280 13.92 14.47 0.35
C LEU A 280 15.28 15.14 0.09
N ARG A 281 15.37 16.44 0.34
CA ARG A 281 16.62 17.19 0.43
C ARG A 281 16.89 17.49 1.90
N LEU A 282 18.03 17.04 2.41
CA LEU A 282 18.53 17.41 3.72
C LEU A 282 19.47 18.61 3.57
N THR A 283 19.18 19.67 4.30
CA THR A 283 20.04 20.86 4.41
C THR A 283 20.58 21.00 5.83
N ASP A 284 21.74 21.64 5.96
CA ASP A 284 22.26 22.10 7.25
C ASP A 284 21.52 23.35 7.76
N ALA A 285 21.98 23.89 8.89
CA ALA A 285 21.44 25.09 9.51
C ALA A 285 21.57 26.37 8.64
N GLN A 286 22.53 26.38 7.71
CA GLN A 286 22.75 27.48 6.77
C GLN A 286 21.91 27.32 5.49
N GLY A 287 21.15 26.23 5.35
CA GLY A 287 20.38 25.91 4.16
C GLY A 287 21.20 25.29 3.03
N VAL A 288 22.48 24.97 3.26
CA VAL A 288 23.32 24.28 2.28
C VAL A 288 22.91 22.82 2.23
N THR A 289 22.83 22.26 1.02
CA THR A 289 22.47 20.85 0.86
C THR A 289 23.56 19.96 1.45
N ALA A 290 23.19 19.12 2.40
CA ALA A 290 24.08 18.14 3.01
C ALA A 290 23.87 16.74 2.42
N ALA A 291 22.62 16.39 2.11
CA ALA A 291 22.32 15.14 1.42
C ALA A 291 21.04 15.22 0.59
N THR A 292 20.94 14.36 -0.42
CA THR A 292 19.73 14.14 -1.22
C THR A 292 19.32 12.68 -1.10
N ILE A 293 18.06 12.42 -0.75
CA ILE A 293 17.48 11.08 -0.56
C ILE A 293 16.44 10.83 -1.65
N ALA A 294 16.72 9.91 -2.56
CA ALA A 294 15.83 9.52 -3.65
C ALA A 294 15.12 8.19 -3.32
N HIS A 295 13.81 8.23 -3.12
CA HIS A 295 13.02 7.04 -2.80
C HIS A 295 12.50 6.34 -4.07
N THR A 296 12.80 5.06 -4.22
CA THR A 296 12.47 4.30 -5.45
C THR A 296 11.41 3.22 -5.25
N GLY A 297 10.83 3.14 -4.05
CA GLY A 297 9.82 2.15 -3.64
C GLY A 297 10.34 1.19 -2.58
N ARG A 298 11.30 0.33 -2.96
CA ARG A 298 11.90 -0.68 -2.05
C ARG A 298 13.30 -0.33 -1.54
N ARG A 299 13.85 0.78 -2.03
CA ARG A 299 15.19 1.27 -1.68
C ARG A 299 15.25 2.79 -1.81
N CYS A 300 16.13 3.38 -1.03
CA CYS A 300 16.51 4.79 -1.11
C CYS A 300 17.94 4.88 -1.60
N VAL A 301 18.20 5.82 -2.51
CA VAL A 301 19.56 6.23 -2.87
C VAL A 301 19.83 7.56 -2.19
N ILE A 302 20.88 7.62 -1.39
CA ILE A 302 21.31 8.82 -0.68
C ILE A 302 22.60 9.29 -1.34
N ARG A 303 22.69 10.56 -1.72
CA ARG A 303 23.96 11.21 -1.99
C ARG A 303 24.25 12.20 -0.89
N VAL A 304 25.39 12.04 -0.24
CA VAL A 304 25.90 12.94 0.81
C VAL A 304 26.95 13.82 0.16
N GLU A 305 26.76 15.13 0.23
CA GLU A 305 27.68 16.11 -0.37
C GLU A 305 29.05 16.05 0.34
N ASN A 306 30.15 16.27 -0.38
CA ASN A 306 31.51 16.09 0.16
C ASN A 306 31.83 17.01 1.35
N THR A 307 31.17 18.16 1.44
CA THR A 307 31.32 19.13 2.52
C THR A 307 30.42 18.84 3.72
N ALA A 308 29.54 17.84 3.63
CA ALA A 308 28.58 17.53 4.68
C ALA A 308 29.28 16.94 5.91
N ARG A 309 28.84 17.37 7.09
CA ARG A 309 29.32 16.82 8.37
C ARG A 309 28.90 15.34 8.49
N PRO A 310 29.73 14.46 9.10
CA PRO A 310 29.38 13.05 9.32
C PRO A 310 28.04 12.85 10.02
N LEU A 311 27.67 13.74 10.96
CA LEU A 311 26.39 13.70 11.64
C LEU A 311 25.20 13.79 10.66
N LEU A 312 25.27 14.65 9.65
CA LEU A 312 24.19 14.82 8.67
C LEU A 312 24.09 13.63 7.70
N ARG A 313 25.20 12.94 7.42
CA ARG A 313 25.19 11.65 6.72
C ARG A 313 24.37 10.63 7.51
N ASP A 314 24.66 10.49 8.80
CA ASP A 314 24.02 9.48 9.65
C ASP A 314 22.53 9.82 9.86
N VAL A 315 22.19 11.10 10.00
CA VAL A 315 20.80 11.60 9.96
C VAL A 315 20.09 11.23 8.65
N ALA A 316 20.74 11.42 7.50
CA ALA A 316 20.15 11.04 6.21
C ALA A 316 19.85 9.54 6.12
N ILE A 317 20.73 8.69 6.68
CA ILE A 317 20.52 7.24 6.77
C ILE A 317 19.29 6.93 7.63
N VAL A 318 19.16 7.56 8.81
CA VAL A 318 18.01 7.35 9.70
C VAL A 318 16.70 7.81 9.05
N ILE A 319 16.69 8.99 8.40
CA ILE A 319 15.53 9.47 7.65
C ILE A 319 15.15 8.48 6.54
N ALA A 320 16.12 7.90 5.83
CA ALA A 320 15.84 6.87 4.82
C ALA A 320 15.22 5.62 5.44
N PHE A 321 15.67 5.14 6.60
CA PHE A 321 14.98 4.05 7.31
C PHE A 321 13.57 4.41 7.75
N ALA A 322 13.34 5.65 8.22
CA ALA A 322 12.00 6.14 8.55
C ALA A 322 11.05 6.18 7.33
N THR A 323 11.58 6.20 6.09
CA THR A 323 10.74 6.05 4.88
C THR A 323 10.18 4.65 4.69
N PHE A 324 10.84 3.61 5.21
CA PHE A 324 10.40 2.21 5.09
C PHE A 324 9.59 1.70 6.27
N ARG A 325 9.45 2.48 7.34
CA ARG A 325 8.64 2.06 8.48
C ARG A 325 7.17 2.02 8.08
N THR A 326 6.59 0.86 8.28
CA THR A 326 5.17 0.55 8.04
C THR A 326 4.30 0.77 9.28
N THR A 327 4.92 1.13 10.40
CA THR A 327 4.27 1.40 11.70
C THR A 327 3.78 2.84 11.86
N ASP A 328 4.14 3.73 10.93
CA ASP A 328 3.71 5.13 10.88
C ASP A 328 2.63 5.35 9.82
#